data_AF-A0A8S3X8K5-F1
#
_entry.id   AF-A0A8S3X8K5-F1
#
_cell.length_a   1.000
_cell.length_b   1.000
_cell.length_c   1.000
_cell.angle_alpha   90.00
_cell.angle_beta   90.00
_cell.angle_gamma   90.00
#
_symmetry.space_group_name_H-M   'P 1'
#
loop_
_entity.id
_entity.type
_entity.pdbx_description
1 polymer ?
#
loop_
_entity_poly.entity_id
_entity_poly.type
_entity_poly.pdbx_seq_one_letter_code
_entity_poly.pdbx_strand_id
1 'polypeptide(L)'
;MLYLHEPYCAKLSTAGQATGQSSAIPAWRIRIEERIAKDRTLIGRMICCRSGNTRPRIVRTVRMAFSGTNVSLSQPDIMQKLTERIDDLKQRIAAWRKRIRRYTEMSTWFKQNRLFQSEQKRLNRSLERPMVSGTGPAPNQADTAAFWRSLCSEPINHSEGPWTEVVASQCAGITPMDPVIITPDDVA
;
A
#
# COMPACT_ATOMS: atom_id res chain seq x y z
N MET A 1 3.31 15.92 -24.49
CA MET A 1 4.52 15.07 -24.52
C MET A 1 5.18 15.19 -23.15
N LEU A 2 4.78 14.35 -22.18
CA LEU A 2 5.30 14.39 -20.80
C LEU A 2 6.21 13.19 -20.61
N TYR A 3 7.52 13.45 -20.57
CA TYR A 3 8.54 12.50 -20.16
C TYR A 3 8.44 12.30 -18.64
N LEU A 4 7.82 11.21 -18.20
CA LEU A 4 8.01 10.70 -16.84
C LEU A 4 9.31 9.89 -16.83
N HIS A 5 10.41 10.60 -16.60
CA HIS A 5 11.66 10.03 -16.19
C HIS A 5 11.58 9.82 -14.67
N GLU A 6 11.08 8.66 -14.23
CA GLU A 6 11.20 8.24 -12.82
C GLU A 6 12.64 7.77 -12.58
N PRO A 7 13.44 8.46 -11.74
CA PRO A 7 14.74 7.96 -11.37
C PRO A 7 14.61 6.96 -10.22
N TYR A 8 15.38 5.89 -10.34
CA TYR A 8 16.14 5.27 -9.26
C TYR A 8 15.35 4.67 -8.08
N CYS A 9 15.43 3.34 -8.04
CA CYS A 9 15.01 2.49 -6.92
C CYS A 9 15.82 2.85 -5.66
N ALA A 10 15.30 3.77 -4.84
CA ALA A 10 15.84 4.06 -3.52
C ALA A 10 15.65 2.82 -2.63
N LYS A 11 16.77 2.16 -2.32
CA LYS A 11 16.82 1.15 -1.26
C LYS A 11 16.55 1.85 0.07
N LEU A 12 15.36 1.67 0.63
CA LEU A 12 15.10 1.99 2.04
C LEU A 12 15.91 1.03 2.91
N SER A 13 17.08 1.49 3.33
CA SER A 13 17.93 0.84 4.33
C SER A 13 17.60 1.43 5.70
N THR A 14 16.78 0.73 6.49
CA THR A 14 16.64 0.99 7.92
C THR A 14 17.68 0.18 8.68
N ALA A 15 18.58 0.89 9.38
CA ALA A 15 19.57 0.29 10.27
C ALA A 15 18.92 -0.06 11.62
N GLY A 16 19.20 -1.28 12.09
CA GLY A 16 18.78 -1.82 13.39
C GLY A 16 19.08 -3.31 13.41
N GLN A 17 20.26 -3.69 13.89
CA GLN A 17 20.74 -5.07 13.91
C GLN A 17 19.92 -5.94 14.87
N ALA A 18 19.37 -7.04 14.36
CA ALA A 18 19.05 -8.23 15.14
C ALA A 18 19.86 -9.39 14.56
N THR A 19 20.72 -9.97 15.39
CA THR A 19 21.46 -11.20 15.09
C THR A 19 20.49 -12.38 15.09
N GLY A 20 20.30 -13.01 13.93
CA GLY A 20 19.51 -14.23 13.80
C GLY A 20 18.82 -14.36 12.44
N GLN A 21 19.43 -15.16 11.55
CA GLN A 21 18.88 -15.60 10.25
C GLN A 21 18.62 -14.48 9.23
N SER A 22 19.56 -14.32 8.30
CA SER A 22 19.26 -13.76 6.98
C SER A 22 18.05 -14.52 6.42
N SER A 23 16.87 -13.89 6.40
CA SER A 23 15.69 -14.46 5.76
C SER A 23 15.95 -14.41 4.26
N ALA A 24 16.67 -15.42 3.75
CA ALA A 24 17.01 -15.53 2.35
C ALA A 24 15.74 -15.35 1.52
N ILE A 25 15.82 -14.49 0.49
CA ILE A 25 14.70 -14.23 -0.41
C ILE A 25 14.19 -15.59 -0.91
N PRO A 26 12.90 -15.91 -0.75
CA PRO A 26 12.38 -17.21 -1.16
C PRO A 26 12.68 -17.48 -2.64
N ALA A 27 13.09 -18.71 -2.96
CA ALA A 27 13.45 -19.08 -4.33
C ALA A 27 12.34 -18.78 -5.35
N TRP A 28 11.07 -18.88 -4.95
CA TRP A 28 9.94 -18.53 -5.82
C TRP A 28 9.94 -17.05 -6.22
N ARG A 29 10.36 -16.15 -5.32
CA ARG A 29 10.38 -14.71 -5.57
C ARG A 29 11.48 -14.37 -6.56
N ILE A 30 12.67 -14.93 -6.36
CA ILE A 30 13.81 -14.81 -7.29
C ILE A 30 13.39 -15.23 -8.70
N ARG A 31 12.76 -16.40 -8.85
CA ARG A 31 12.30 -16.91 -10.16
C ARG A 31 11.31 -15.96 -10.85
N ILE A 32 10.40 -15.32 -10.10
CA ILE A 32 9.45 -14.38 -10.68
C ILE A 32 10.17 -13.06 -11.05
N GLU A 33 11.08 -12.57 -10.21
CA GLU A 33 11.88 -11.38 -10.49
C GLU A 33 12.76 -11.57 -11.74
N GLU A 34 13.35 -12.75 -11.93
CA GLU A 34 14.08 -13.12 -13.14
C GLU A 34 13.18 -13.11 -14.40
N ARG A 35 11.94 -13.60 -14.29
CA ARG A 35 10.96 -13.53 -15.40
C ARG A 35 10.63 -12.09 -15.75
N ILE A 36 10.39 -11.25 -14.74
CA ILE A 36 10.15 -9.81 -14.93
C ILE A 36 11.37 -9.15 -15.58
N ALA A 37 12.59 -9.49 -15.16
CA ALA A 37 13.81 -8.95 -15.73
C ALA A 37 13.96 -9.35 -17.21
N LYS A 38 13.73 -10.62 -17.55
CA LYS A 38 13.72 -11.10 -18.94
C LYS A 38 12.70 -10.32 -19.78
N ASP A 39 11.48 -10.16 -19.29
CA ASP A 39 10.43 -9.41 -19.99
C ASP A 39 10.81 -7.94 -20.21
N ARG A 40 11.37 -7.27 -19.20
CA ARG A 40 11.87 -5.89 -19.30
C ARG A 40 12.97 -5.76 -20.35
N THR A 41 13.93 -6.69 -20.37
CA THR A 41 15.02 -6.66 -21.37
C THR A 41 14.48 -6.84 -22.79
N LEU A 42 13.47 -7.68 -22.97
CA LEU A 42 12.83 -7.89 -24.27
C LEU A 42 12.04 -6.65 -24.72
N ILE A 43 11.27 -6.02 -23.82
CA ILE A 43 10.60 -4.74 -24.07
C ILE A 43 11.61 -3.70 -24.55
N GLY A 44 12.75 -3.54 -23.84
CA GLY A 44 13.80 -2.59 -24.25
C GLY A 44 14.33 -2.86 -25.65
N ARG A 45 14.58 -4.13 -26.00
CA ARG A 45 15.03 -4.53 -27.36
C ARG A 45 13.97 -4.25 -28.42
N MET A 46 12.69 -4.50 -28.14
CA MET A 46 11.58 -4.21 -29.05
C MET A 46 11.40 -2.71 -29.26
N ILE A 47 11.52 -1.90 -28.21
CA ILE A 47 11.49 -0.43 -28.30
C ILE A 47 12.65 0.06 -29.18
N CYS A 48 13.88 -0.42 -28.96
CA CYS A 48 15.01 -0.05 -29.80
C CYS A 48 14.80 -0.44 -31.28
N CYS A 49 14.26 -1.63 -31.54
CA CYS A 49 13.94 -2.07 -32.90
C CYS A 49 12.88 -1.17 -33.55
N ARG A 50 11.85 -0.77 -32.80
CA ARG A 50 10.79 0.14 -33.24
C ARG A 50 11.33 1.55 -33.54
N SER A 51 12.35 2.00 -32.81
CA SER A 51 13.07 3.26 -33.07
C SER A 51 14.01 3.19 -34.28
N GLY A 52 14.04 2.10 -35.06
CA GLY A 52 14.84 1.96 -36.27
C GLY A 52 16.22 1.34 -36.06
N ASN A 53 16.52 0.80 -34.87
CA ASN A 53 17.80 0.14 -34.63
C ASN A 53 17.83 -1.27 -35.26
N THR A 54 18.66 -1.43 -36.30
CA THR A 54 18.79 -2.66 -37.09
C THR A 54 19.96 -3.56 -36.69
N ARG A 55 20.60 -3.32 -35.53
CA ARG A 55 21.72 -4.15 -35.07
C ARG A 55 21.33 -5.64 -35.03
N PRO A 56 22.11 -6.55 -35.64
CA PRO A 56 21.74 -7.96 -35.79
C PRO A 56 21.36 -8.67 -34.49
N ARG A 57 22.02 -8.34 -33.37
CA ARG A 57 21.71 -8.91 -32.05
C ARG A 57 20.31 -8.56 -31.56
N ILE A 58 19.86 -7.32 -31.78
CA ILE A 58 18.52 -6.87 -31.39
C ILE A 58 17.49 -7.55 -32.29
N VAL A 59 17.68 -7.46 -33.61
CA VAL A 59 16.81 -8.06 -34.63
C VAL A 59 16.64 -9.56 -34.42
N ARG A 60 17.74 -10.30 -34.14
CA ARG A 60 17.69 -11.73 -33.84
C ARG A 60 16.85 -12.02 -32.60
N THR A 61 17.00 -11.23 -31.54
CA THR A 61 16.20 -11.42 -30.32
C THR A 61 14.73 -11.17 -30.57
N VAL A 62 14.40 -10.08 -31.27
CA VAL A 62 13.01 -9.74 -31.60
C VAL A 62 12.40 -10.81 -32.50
N ARG A 63 13.13 -11.30 -33.51
CA ARG A 63 12.69 -12.43 -34.36
C ARG A 63 12.39 -13.69 -33.54
N MET A 64 13.26 -14.03 -32.59
CA MET A 64 13.01 -15.15 -31.67
C MET A 64 11.78 -14.93 -30.78
N ALA A 65 11.45 -13.69 -30.42
CA ALA A 65 10.25 -13.40 -29.63
C ALA A 65 8.93 -13.61 -30.38
N PHE A 66 9.01 -13.66 -31.72
CA PHE A 66 7.93 -14.01 -32.64
C PHE A 66 8.11 -15.40 -33.26
N SER A 67 9.02 -16.24 -32.74
CA SER A 67 9.17 -17.61 -33.26
C SER A 67 7.87 -18.40 -33.07
N GLY A 68 7.37 -19.03 -34.14
CA GLY A 68 6.10 -19.76 -34.12
C GLY A 68 4.86 -18.89 -34.36
N THR A 69 5.03 -17.57 -34.52
CA THR A 69 3.99 -16.68 -35.05
C THR A 69 4.30 -16.31 -36.50
N ASN A 70 3.27 -16.11 -37.34
CA ASN A 70 3.40 -15.73 -38.76
C ASN A 70 3.79 -14.24 -38.95
N VAL A 71 4.69 -13.74 -38.11
CA VAL A 71 5.10 -12.33 -38.08
C VAL A 71 6.54 -12.22 -38.58
N SER A 72 6.71 -11.53 -39.70
CA SER A 72 8.02 -11.20 -40.25
C SER A 72 8.36 -9.74 -39.99
N LEU A 73 9.62 -9.46 -39.64
CA LEU A 73 10.09 -8.09 -39.38
C LEU A 73 10.08 -7.18 -40.62
N SER A 74 9.92 -7.76 -41.80
CA SER A 74 9.83 -7.04 -43.08
C SER A 74 8.39 -6.68 -43.46
N GLN A 75 7.38 -7.12 -42.71
CA GLN A 75 5.98 -6.78 -42.98
C GLN A 75 5.71 -5.28 -42.71
N PRO A 76 4.82 -4.63 -43.47
CA PRO A 76 4.49 -3.21 -43.26
C PRO A 76 3.80 -2.96 -41.91
N ASP A 77 3.09 -3.96 -41.37
CA ASP A 77 2.37 -3.88 -40.10
C ASP A 77 3.24 -4.19 -38.86
N ILE A 78 4.55 -4.37 -39.04
CA ILE A 78 5.43 -4.81 -37.95
C ILE A 78 5.44 -3.86 -36.75
N MET A 79 5.32 -2.55 -36.98
CA MET A 79 5.35 -1.55 -35.91
C MET A 79 4.15 -1.67 -34.96
N GLN A 80 2.99 -2.02 -35.52
CA GLN A 80 1.79 -2.29 -34.74
C GLN A 80 1.97 -3.58 -33.93
N LYS A 81 2.39 -4.67 -34.58
CA LYS A 81 2.64 -5.97 -33.92
C LYS A 81 3.70 -5.88 -32.82
N LEU A 82 4.73 -5.06 -32.99
CA LEU A 82 5.72 -4.77 -31.96
C LEU A 82 5.09 -4.08 -30.75
N THR A 83 4.15 -3.16 -30.99
CA THR A 83 3.47 -2.42 -29.93
C THR A 83 2.52 -3.33 -29.14
N GLU A 84 1.71 -4.13 -29.84
CA GLU A 84 0.85 -5.15 -29.23
C GLU A 84 1.68 -6.10 -28.37
N ARG A 85 2.80 -6.60 -28.90
CA ARG A 85 3.69 -7.50 -28.17
C ARG A 85 4.34 -6.83 -26.95
N ILE A 86 4.70 -5.55 -27.03
CA ILE A 86 5.20 -4.79 -25.88
C ILE A 86 4.12 -4.70 -24.80
N ASP A 87 2.88 -4.45 -25.18
CA ASP A 87 1.78 -4.32 -24.23
C ASP A 87 1.42 -5.67 -23.57
N ASP A 88 1.46 -6.78 -24.30
CA ASP A 88 1.38 -8.14 -23.73
C ASP A 88 2.44 -8.35 -22.65
N LEU A 89 3.69 -7.95 -22.92
CA LEU A 89 4.79 -8.09 -21.97
C LEU A 89 4.58 -7.21 -20.73
N LYS A 90 4.05 -5.99 -20.89
CA LYS A 90 3.70 -5.13 -19.75
C LYS A 90 2.59 -5.74 -18.91
N GLN A 91 1.54 -6.27 -19.54
CA GLN A 91 0.46 -6.97 -18.85
C GLN A 91 1.00 -8.18 -18.08
N ARG A 92 1.89 -8.96 -18.70
CA ARG A 92 2.56 -10.11 -18.05
C ARG A 92 3.41 -9.68 -16.85
N ILE A 93 4.18 -8.60 -16.96
CA ILE A 93 4.94 -8.04 -15.83
C ILE A 93 3.99 -7.61 -14.70
N ALA A 94 2.88 -6.95 -15.02
CA ALA A 94 1.88 -6.54 -14.03
C ALA A 94 1.29 -7.77 -13.29
N ALA A 95 0.96 -8.84 -14.01
CA ALA A 95 0.50 -10.09 -13.43
C ALA A 95 1.54 -10.72 -12.49
N TRP A 96 2.82 -10.76 -12.89
CA TRP A 96 3.91 -11.25 -12.04
C TRP A 96 4.11 -10.42 -10.78
N ARG A 97 4.05 -9.08 -10.89
CA ARG A 97 4.11 -8.17 -9.74
C ARG A 97 2.95 -8.41 -8.76
N LYS A 98 1.72 -8.57 -9.27
CA LYS A 98 0.54 -8.91 -8.45
C LYS A 98 0.71 -10.25 -7.74
N ARG A 99 1.33 -11.24 -8.39
CA ARG A 99 1.65 -12.54 -7.79
C ARG A 99 2.66 -12.42 -6.64
N ILE A 100 3.73 -11.64 -6.81
CA ILE A 100 4.70 -11.37 -5.72
C ILE A 100 3.99 -10.73 -4.53
N ARG A 101 3.18 -9.70 -4.78
CA ARG A 101 2.40 -9.01 -3.75
C ARG A 101 1.53 -9.99 -2.97
N ARG A 102 0.68 -10.76 -3.68
CA ARG A 102 -0.21 -11.75 -3.06
C ARG A 102 0.54 -12.77 -2.20
N TYR A 103 1.65 -13.31 -2.69
CA TYR A 103 2.41 -14.32 -1.95
C TYR A 103 3.12 -13.73 -0.73
N THR A 104 3.55 -12.48 -0.84
CA THR A 104 4.13 -11.76 0.30
C THR A 104 3.07 -11.50 1.36
N GLU A 105 1.91 -10.97 0.96
CA GLU A 105 0.76 -10.74 1.84
C GLU A 105 0.31 -12.03 2.52
N MET A 106 0.15 -13.11 1.76
CA MET A 106 -0.25 -14.41 2.30
C MET A 106 0.77 -14.95 3.31
N SER A 107 2.07 -14.83 3.02
CA SER A 107 3.10 -15.24 3.97
C SER A 107 3.09 -14.39 5.25
N THR A 108 2.89 -13.07 5.12
CA THR A 108 2.79 -12.16 6.27
C THR A 108 1.55 -12.48 7.10
N TRP A 109 0.40 -12.64 6.47
CA TRP A 109 -0.86 -12.99 7.12
C TRP A 109 -0.74 -14.32 7.87
N PHE A 110 -0.15 -15.34 7.26
CA PHE A 110 0.08 -16.63 7.92
C PHE A 110 0.97 -16.50 9.16
N LYS A 111 2.04 -15.70 9.08
CA LYS A 111 2.92 -15.43 10.23
C LYS A 111 2.18 -14.68 11.35
N GLN A 112 1.40 -13.67 10.99
CA GLN A 112 0.62 -12.86 11.94
C GLN A 112 -0.48 -13.69 12.61
N ASN A 113 -1.22 -14.51 11.86
CA ASN A 113 -2.24 -15.40 12.44
C ASN A 113 -1.63 -16.42 13.40
N ARG A 114 -0.48 -17.02 13.03
CA ARG A 114 0.23 -17.93 13.93
C ARG A 114 0.65 -17.23 15.22
N LEU A 115 1.19 -16.01 15.12
CA LEU A 115 1.55 -15.18 16.28
C LEU A 115 0.33 -14.78 17.11
N PHE A 116 -0.83 -14.51 16.47
CA PHE A 116 -2.06 -14.21 17.18
C PHE A 116 -2.53 -15.39 18.04
N GLN A 117 -2.51 -16.59 17.48
CA GLN A 117 -2.95 -17.81 18.17
C GLN A 117 -2.03 -18.20 19.32
N SER A 118 -0.70 -18.05 19.16
CA SER A 118 0.25 -18.45 20.20
C SER A 118 0.54 -17.34 21.22
N GLU A 119 0.68 -16.09 20.77
CA GLU A 119 1.23 -14.97 21.56
C GLU A 119 0.57 -13.63 21.19
N GLN A 120 -0.74 -13.50 21.41
CA GLN A 120 -1.52 -12.30 21.06
C GLN A 120 -0.91 -10.98 21.58
N LYS A 121 -0.40 -10.96 22.83
CA LYS A 121 0.26 -9.78 23.41
C LYS A 121 1.49 -9.33 22.60
N ARG A 122 2.25 -10.28 22.05
CA ARG A 122 3.43 -10.00 21.24
C ARG A 122 3.04 -9.45 19.87
N LEU A 123 1.97 -9.97 19.27
CA LEU A 123 1.43 -9.40 18.03
C LEU A 123 0.98 -7.96 18.25
N ASN A 124 0.18 -7.68 19.28
CA ASN A 124 -0.31 -6.32 19.56
C ASN A 124 0.86 -5.34 19.78
N ARG A 125 1.86 -5.72 20.60
CA ARG A 125 3.09 -4.93 20.76
C ARG A 125 3.84 -4.66 19.45
N SER A 126 3.79 -5.61 18.49
CA SER A 126 4.41 -5.45 17.17
C SER A 126 3.60 -4.55 16.22
N LEU A 127 2.27 -4.50 16.38
CA LEU A 127 1.38 -3.62 15.63
C LEU A 127 1.43 -2.18 16.18
N GLU A 128 1.70 -2.03 17.47
CA GLU A 128 1.76 -0.75 18.18
C GLU A 128 3.01 0.11 17.85
N ARG A 129 3.93 -0.27 16.94
CA ARG A 129 5.08 0.58 16.55
C ARG A 129 5.43 0.60 15.07
N PRO A 130 5.72 1.81 14.54
CA PRO A 130 7.10 2.29 14.52
C PRO A 130 7.30 3.45 15.51
N MET A 131 8.37 3.37 16.32
CA MET A 131 8.88 4.37 17.28
C MET A 131 8.23 5.77 17.25
N VAL A 132 7.14 5.95 17.98
CA VAL A 132 7.15 6.99 19.01
C VAL A 132 7.43 6.24 20.30
N SER A 133 8.70 5.90 20.50
CA SER A 133 9.17 5.93 21.88
C SER A 133 8.93 7.37 22.30
N GLY A 134 7.88 7.63 23.07
CA GLY A 134 7.77 8.89 23.79
C GLY A 134 9.00 8.95 24.66
N THR A 135 10.07 9.58 24.17
CA THR A 135 11.28 9.88 24.94
C THR A 135 10.99 11.01 25.94
N GLY A 136 9.79 11.57 25.90
CA GLY A 136 9.30 12.51 26.90
C GLY A 136 8.92 11.80 28.20
N PRO A 137 9.08 12.47 29.35
CA PRO A 137 8.52 11.99 30.61
C PRO A 137 7.01 11.77 30.45
N ALA A 138 6.47 10.78 31.15
CA ALA A 138 5.03 10.59 31.22
C ALA A 138 4.36 11.91 31.66
N PRO A 139 3.26 12.33 31.03
CA PRO A 139 2.58 13.56 31.40
C PRO A 139 2.15 13.49 32.87
N ASN A 140 2.30 14.61 33.58
CA ASN A 140 1.93 14.70 34.99
C ASN A 140 0.41 14.47 35.15
N GLN A 141 -0.01 13.95 36.30
CA GLN A 141 -1.42 13.74 36.62
C GLN A 141 -2.21 15.06 36.55
N ALA A 142 -1.61 16.16 37.01
CA ALA A 142 -2.20 17.49 36.94
C ALA A 142 -2.44 17.94 35.49
N ASP A 143 -1.46 17.74 34.61
CA ASP A 143 -1.57 18.13 33.19
C ASP A 143 -2.63 17.30 32.46
N THR A 144 -2.71 16.01 32.79
CA THR A 144 -3.72 15.10 32.25
C THR A 144 -5.11 15.50 32.71
N ALA A 145 -5.28 15.80 34.00
CA ALA A 145 -6.54 16.25 34.55
C ALA A 145 -6.97 17.60 33.98
N ALA A 146 -6.04 18.55 33.81
CA ALA A 146 -6.30 19.85 33.21
C ALA A 146 -6.73 19.74 31.75
N PHE A 147 -6.08 18.88 30.96
CA PHE A 147 -6.46 18.61 29.57
C PHE A 147 -7.90 18.10 29.46
N TRP A 148 -8.26 17.06 30.22
CA TRP A 148 -9.61 16.50 30.19
C TRP A 148 -10.65 17.47 30.75
N ARG A 149 -10.28 18.25 31.77
CA ARG A 149 -11.16 19.28 32.34
C ARG A 149 -11.42 20.40 31.34
N SER A 150 -10.44 20.84 30.56
CA SER A 150 -10.65 21.84 29.51
C SER A 150 -11.57 21.30 28.41
N LEU A 151 -11.43 20.02 28.03
CA LEU A 151 -12.30 19.43 27.01
C LEU A 151 -13.75 19.22 27.48
N CYS A 152 -13.93 18.81 28.73
CA CYS A 152 -15.23 18.32 29.21
C CYS A 152 -15.95 19.27 30.19
N SER A 153 -15.25 20.22 30.81
CA SER A 153 -15.81 21.08 31.87
C SER A 153 -15.85 22.55 31.51
N GLU A 154 -15.08 23.01 30.52
CA GLU A 154 -15.20 24.39 30.03
C GLU A 154 -16.35 24.45 29.01
N PRO A 155 -17.42 25.20 29.29
CA PRO A 155 -18.50 25.36 28.32
C PRO A 155 -17.97 26.17 27.14
N ILE A 156 -17.73 25.48 26.02
CA ILE A 156 -17.39 26.12 24.75
C ILE A 156 -18.70 26.63 24.15
N ASN A 157 -18.81 27.95 23.94
CA ASN A 157 -19.90 28.52 23.16
C ASN A 157 -19.69 28.16 21.68
N HIS A 158 -20.36 27.10 21.23
CA HIS A 158 -20.39 26.75 19.82
C HIS A 158 -21.30 27.73 19.08
N SER A 159 -20.85 28.27 17.94
CA SER A 159 -21.75 29.03 17.07
C SER A 159 -22.70 28.05 16.40
N GLU A 160 -23.97 28.06 16.80
CA GLU A 160 -24.98 27.21 16.20
C GLU A 160 -25.14 27.56 14.72
N GLY A 161 -25.04 26.56 13.84
CA GLY A 161 -25.23 26.73 12.40
C GLY A 161 -26.71 26.64 12.02
N PRO A 162 -27.11 27.07 10.81
CA PRO A 162 -28.52 27.06 10.37
C PRO A 162 -29.23 25.69 10.44
N TRP A 163 -28.46 24.60 10.56
CA TRP A 163 -28.98 23.25 10.69
C TRP A 163 -29.65 22.98 12.04
N THR A 164 -29.33 23.73 13.09
CA THR A 164 -29.96 23.55 14.42
C THR A 164 -31.43 23.95 14.41
N GLU A 165 -31.80 24.98 13.63
CA GLU A 165 -33.19 25.37 13.41
C GLU A 165 -33.99 24.28 12.68
N VAL A 166 -33.36 23.59 11.73
CA VAL A 166 -33.96 22.47 11.00
C VAL A 166 -34.23 21.31 11.95
N VAL A 167 -33.25 20.96 12.80
CA VAL A 167 -33.41 19.89 13.80
C VAL A 167 -34.46 20.28 14.84
N ALA A 168 -34.44 21.52 15.35
CA ALA A 168 -35.45 22.01 16.29
C ALA A 168 -36.87 21.93 15.70
N SER A 169 -37.02 22.26 14.41
CA SER A 169 -38.30 22.14 13.69
C SER A 169 -38.76 20.69 13.56
N GLN A 170 -37.83 19.76 13.30
CA GLN A 170 -38.12 18.32 13.24
C GLN A 170 -38.50 17.75 14.62
N CYS A 171 -37.88 18.28 15.69
CA CYS A 171 -38.13 17.85 17.05
C CYS A 171 -39.31 18.58 17.73
N ALA A 172 -39.90 19.60 17.11
CA ALA A 172 -40.98 20.41 17.70
C ALA A 172 -42.23 19.60 18.08
N GLY A 173 -42.46 18.47 17.40
CA GLY A 173 -43.58 17.55 17.70
C GLY A 173 -43.27 16.47 18.73
N ILE A 174 -42.04 16.39 19.23
CA ILE A 174 -41.61 15.37 20.20
C ILE A 174 -41.91 15.88 21.61
N THR A 175 -42.70 15.13 22.38
CA THR A 175 -42.96 15.44 23.79
C THR A 175 -41.64 15.42 24.57
N PRO A 176 -41.29 16.48 25.30
CA PRO A 176 -40.08 16.50 26.11
C PRO A 176 -40.18 15.42 27.19
N MET A 177 -39.05 14.78 27.49
CA MET A 177 -38.97 13.79 28.56
C MET A 177 -39.17 14.50 29.91
N ASP A 178 -39.91 13.85 30.81
CA ASP A 178 -40.07 14.35 32.17
C ASP A 178 -38.72 14.48 32.88
N PRO A 179 -38.51 15.53 33.69
CA PRO A 179 -37.24 15.77 34.36
C PRO A 179 -36.94 14.63 35.33
N VAL A 180 -35.84 13.90 35.09
CA VAL A 180 -35.33 12.88 35.99
C VAL A 180 -34.45 13.54 37.04
N ILE A 181 -34.92 13.57 38.29
CA ILE A 181 -34.12 14.00 39.43
C ILE A 181 -33.31 12.80 39.91
N ILE A 182 -32.01 12.79 39.61
CA ILE A 182 -31.09 11.76 40.09
C ILE A 182 -30.69 12.10 41.52
N THR A 183 -31.05 11.23 42.45
CA THR A 183 -30.70 11.33 43.87
C THR A 183 -29.44 10.52 44.17
N PRO A 184 -28.74 10.76 45.30
CA PRO A 184 -27.52 10.02 45.65
C PRO A 184 -27.74 8.51 45.77
N ASP A 185 -28.97 8.07 46.04
CA ASP A 185 -29.35 6.65 46.12
C ASP A 185 -29.38 5.97 44.73
N ASP A 186 -29.44 6.74 43.64
CA ASP A 186 -29.47 6.23 42.26
C ASP A 186 -28.06 5.96 41.68
N VAL A 187 -27.00 6.40 42.40
CA VAL A 187 -25.59 6.32 41.97
C VAL A 187 -24.76 5.41 42.89
N ALA A 188 -25.38 4.84 43.93
CA ALA A 188 -24.76 3.94 44.89
C ALA A 188 -24.50 2.53 44.33
#